data_AF-A0A1H9NS29-F1
#
_entry.id   AF-A0A1H9NS29-F1
#
_cell.length_a   1.000
_cell.length_b   1.000
_cell.length_c   1.000
_cell.angle_alpha   90.00
_cell.angle_beta   90.00
_cell.angle_gamma   90.00
#
_symmetry.space_group_name_H-M   'P 1'
#
loop_
_entity.id
_entity.type
_entity.pdbx_description
1 polymer ?
#
loop_
_entity_poly.entity_id
_entity_poly.type
_entity_poly.pdbx_seq_one_letter_code
_entity_poly.pdbx_strand_id
1 'polypeptide(L)' 'MTVKSLKDEDKLPIKQVINAINKTMDDVLRVVDAMDLGRTEVKSDGVYRTFKDGRVIKISGGNFTKKRVSQKRIKLF' A
#
# COMPACT_ATOMS: atom_id res chain seq x y z
N MET A 1 22.05 -10.82 -10.54
CA MET A 1 20.70 -10.26 -10.81
C MET A 1 20.86 -9.20 -11.88
N THR A 2 20.83 -9.62 -13.14
CA THR A 2 21.09 -8.75 -14.30
C THR A 2 19.83 -7.95 -14.63
N VAL A 3 20.01 -6.63 -14.71
CA VAL A 3 18.96 -5.66 -15.02
C VAL A 3 18.46 -5.95 -16.44
N LYS A 4 17.23 -6.44 -16.57
CA LYS A 4 16.59 -6.62 -17.88
C LYS A 4 16.11 -5.26 -18.38
N SER A 5 16.55 -4.94 -19.58
CA SER A 5 16.19 -3.78 -20.42
C SER A 5 14.77 -3.25 -20.17
N LEU A 6 14.65 -1.92 -20.02
CA LEU A 6 13.42 -1.12 -19.91
C LEU A 6 12.41 -1.30 -21.08
N LYS A 7 12.75 -2.10 -22.11
CA LYS A 7 11.90 -2.35 -23.29
C LYS A 7 10.89 -3.50 -23.12
N ASP A 8 10.97 -4.27 -22.04
CA ASP A 8 10.12 -5.46 -21.83
C ASP A 8 8.94 -5.21 -20.85
N GLU A 9 8.79 -4.00 -20.31
CA GLU A 9 7.73 -3.69 -19.35
C GLU A 9 6.32 -3.79 -19.98
N ASP A 10 6.16 -3.42 -21.26
CA ASP A 10 4.87 -3.42 -21.97
C ASP A 10 4.25 -4.80 -22.20
N LYS A 11 5.04 -5.88 -22.09
CA LYS A 11 4.59 -7.27 -22.27
C LYS A 11 4.33 -8.00 -20.97
N LEU A 12 4.61 -7.39 -19.82
CA LEU A 12 4.34 -8.04 -18.53
C LEU A 12 2.83 -8.09 -18.32
N PRO A 13 2.23 -9.28 -18.13
CA PRO A 13 0.83 -9.38 -17.77
C PRO A 13 0.65 -8.60 -16.47
N ILE A 14 -0.12 -7.52 -16.49
CA ILE A 14 -0.41 -6.68 -15.32
C ILE A 14 -0.77 -7.52 -14.08
N LYS A 15 -1.44 -8.66 -14.29
CA LYS A 15 -1.75 -9.65 -13.26
C LYS A 15 -0.50 -10.23 -12.56
N GLN A 16 0.57 -10.54 -13.28
CA GLN A 16 1.83 -11.02 -12.70
C GLN A 16 2.53 -9.93 -11.90
N VAL A 17 2.49 -8.69 -12.39
CA VAL A 17 3.04 -7.52 -11.67
C VAL A 17 2.28 -7.31 -10.35
N ILE A 18 0.94 -7.33 -10.40
CA ILE A 18 0.08 -7.23 -9.20
C ILE A 18 0.40 -8.37 -8.22
N ASN A 19 0.53 -9.61 -8.70
CA ASN A 19 0.84 -10.75 -7.83
C ASN A 19 2.22 -10.62 -7.16
N ALA A 20 3.23 -10.15 -7.89
CA ALA A 20 4.56 -9.92 -7.33
C ALA A 20 4.54 -8.82 -6.26
N ILE A 21 3.80 -7.72 -6.51
CA ILE A 21 3.61 -6.63 -5.54
C ILE A 21 2.88 -7.14 -4.30
N ASN A 22 1.81 -7.92 -4.46
CA ASN A 22 1.06 -8.45 -3.32
C ASN A 22 1.94 -9.37 -2.46
N LYS A 23 2.75 -10.22 -3.09
CA LYS A 23 3.67 -11.11 -2.36
C LYS A 23 4.73 -10.33 -1.57
N THR A 24 5.35 -9.32 -2.18
CA THR A 24 6.33 -8.50 -1.46
C THR A 24 5.70 -7.66 -0.37
N MET A 25 4.46 -7.17 -0.58
CA MET A 25 3.67 -6.48 0.44
C MET A 25 3.43 -7.38 1.66
N ASP A 26 3.06 -8.64 1.45
CA ASP A 26 2.86 -9.60 2.55
C ASP A 26 4.15 -9.83 3.35
N ASP A 27 5.29 -9.94 2.67
CA ASP A 27 6.58 -10.10 3.34
C ASP A 27 6.96 -8.85 4.16
N VAL A 28 6.71 -7.64 3.64
CA VAL A 28 6.90 -6.39 4.40
C VAL A 28 5.99 -6.34 5.62
N LEU A 29 4.71 -6.71 5.47
CA LEU A 29 3.77 -6.73 6.59
C LEU A 29 4.18 -7.73 7.68
N ARG A 30 4.74 -8.88 7.31
CA ARG A 30 5.30 -9.84 8.27
C ARG A 30 6.47 -9.29 9.06
N VAL A 31 7.38 -8.57 8.42
CA VAL A 31 8.51 -7.92 9.10
C VAL A 31 8.01 -6.83 10.06
N VAL A 32 7.06 -6.00 9.61
CA VAL A 32 6.42 -4.96 10.43
C VAL A 32 5.76 -5.56 11.69
N ASP A 33 5.06 -6.69 11.53
CA ASP A 33 4.41 -7.39 12.64
C ASP A 33 5.43 -8.07 13.57
N ALA A 34 6.53 -8.60 13.03
CA ALA A 34 7.61 -9.21 13.82
C ALA A 34 8.38 -8.17 14.65
N MET A 35 8.49 -6.95 14.14
CA MET A 35 9.14 -5.82 14.81
C MET A 35 8.20 -5.00 15.72
N ASP A 36 6.93 -5.41 15.83
CA ASP A 36 5.88 -4.71 16.59
C ASP A 36 5.74 -3.21 16.26
N LEU A 37 5.99 -2.85 15.00
CA LEU A 37 5.96 -1.44 14.55
C LEU A 37 4.53 -0.91 14.38
N GLY A 38 3.55 -1.81 14.31
CA GLY A 38 2.13 -1.51 14.11
C GLY A 38 1.79 -1.05 12.70
N ARG A 39 0.61 -1.44 12.22
CA ARG A 39 0.07 -1.09 10.90
C ARG A 39 -0.70 0.21 10.99
N THR A 40 -0.35 1.17 10.14
CA THR A 40 -1.00 2.50 10.15
C THR A 40 -2.15 2.54 9.14
N GLU A 41 -3.35 2.88 9.61
CA GLU A 41 -4.57 3.01 8.82
C GLU A 41 -5.11 4.45 8.94
N VAL A 42 -5.50 5.05 7.81
CA VAL A 42 -6.13 6.37 7.78
C VAL A 42 -7.64 6.19 7.60
N LYS A 43 -8.40 6.63 8.60
CA LYS A 43 -9.86 6.71 8.59
C LYS A 43 -10.29 8.16 8.41
N SER A 44 -11.58 8.39 8.13
CA SER A 44 -12.11 9.74 7.88
C SER A 44 -11.86 10.72 9.03
N ASP A 45 -11.77 10.22 10.26
CA ASP A 45 -11.69 10.98 11.50
C ASP A 45 -10.30 10.95 12.17
N GLY A 46 -9.33 10.24 11.58
CA GLY A 46 -8.00 10.12 12.17
C GLY A 46 -7.08 9.09 11.54
N VAL A 47 -5.83 9.13 12.00
CA VAL A 47 -4.80 8.13 11.71
C VAL A 47 -4.67 7.20 12.91
N TYR A 48 -4.76 5.90 12.66
CA TYR A 48 -4.74 4.84 13.66
C TYR A 48 -3.56 3.92 13.40
N ARG A 49 -3.01 3.34 14.47
CA ARG A 49 -2.00 2.29 14.38
C ARG A 49 -2.43 1.07 15.15
N THR A 50 -2.46 -0.07 14.46
CA THR A 50 -2.88 -1.36 15.00
C THR A 50 -1.67 -2.26 15.17
N PHE A 51 -1.43 -2.73 16.38
CA PHE A 51 -0.32 -3.62 16.71
C PHE A 51 -0.71 -5.08 16.56
N LYS A 52 0.28 -5.98 16.56
CA LYS A 52 0.07 -7.42 16.37
C LYS A 52 -0.80 -8.04 17.47
N ASP A 53 -0.77 -7.47 18.66
CA ASP A 53 -1.57 -7.89 19.82
C ASP A 53 -3.02 -7.35 19.81
N GLY A 54 -3.41 -6.63 18.76
CA GLY A 54 -4.75 -6.05 18.63
C GLY A 54 -4.91 -4.69 19.31
N ARG A 55 -3.88 -4.13 19.95
CA ARG A 55 -3.93 -2.75 20.45
C ARG A 55 -4.09 -1.77 19.28
N VAL A 56 -4.98 -0.80 19.43
CA VAL A 56 -5.19 0.27 18.46
C VAL A 56 -4.95 1.61 19.13
N ILE A 57 -4.02 2.40 18.59
CA ILE A 57 -3.68 3.73 19.09
C ILE A 57 -4.04 4.76 18.02
N LYS A 58 -4.77 5.82 18.43
CA LYS A 58 -4.98 6.99 17.56
C LYS A 58 -3.74 7.87 17.60
N ILE A 59 -3.03 7.96 16.48
CA ILE A 59 -1.81 8.78 16.34
C ILE A 59 -2.17 10.23 16.13
N SER A 60 -3.20 10.49 15.33
CA SER A 60 -3.59 11.84 14.97
C SER A 60 -5.10 11.91 14.76
N GLY A 61 -5.72 12.96 15.31
CA GLY A 61 -7.08 13.35 14.97
C GLY A 61 -7.08 14.35 13.84
N GLY A 62 -8.06 14.24 12.93
CA GLY A 62 -8.17 15.16 11.81
C GLY A 62 -9.24 14.70 10.83
N ASN A 63 -9.66 15.61 9.95
CA ASN A 63 -10.57 15.27 8.87
C ASN A 63 -9.77 14.82 7.65
N PHE A 64 -9.72 13.51 7.44
CA PHE A 64 -9.00 12.88 6.32
C PHE A 64 -10.00 12.38 5.27
N THR A 65 -10.86 13.27 4.76
CA THR A 65 -11.72 12.95 3.61
C THR A 65 -10.86 12.46 2.46
N LYS A 66 -11.08 11.20 2.02
CA LYS A 66 -10.50 10.71 0.77
C LYS A 66 -10.89 11.68 -0.33
N LYS A 67 -9.91 12.40 -0.89
CA LYS A 67 -10.11 13.16 -2.14
C LYS A 67 -10.52 12.15 -3.19
N ARG A 68 -11.83 12.05 -3.45
CA ARG A 68 -12.34 11.34 -4.61
C ARG A 68 -11.92 12.15 -5.81
N VAL A 69 -10.93 11.67 -6.55
CA VAL A 69 -10.68 12.19 -7.89
C VAL A 69 -11.99 11.93 -8.65
N SER A 70 -12.71 12.98 -9.05
CA SER A 70 -13.91 12.79 -9.85
C SER A 70 -13.46 12.01 -11.08
N GLN A 71 -13.97 10.81 -11.29
CA GLN A 71 -13.60 9.95 -12.41
C GLN A 71 -13.60 10.78 -13.69
N LYS A 72 -12.43 11.22 -14.16
CA LYS A 72 -12.22 11.76 -15.51
C LYS A 72 -10.74 12.05 -15.73
N ARG A 73 -10.22 11.28 -16.70
CA ARG A 73 -9.08 11.59 -17.57
C ARG A 73 -7.69 11.28 -17.02
N ILE A 74 -7.38 9.99 -16.84
CA ILE A 74 -6.07 9.55 -17.35
C ILE A 74 -6.30 9.35 -18.86
N LYS A 75 -5.97 10.36 -19.67
CA LYS A 75 -5.75 10.13 -21.11
C LYS A 75 -4.38 9.46 -21.21
N LEU A 76 -4.37 8.15 -21.42
CA LEU A 76 -3.19 7.48 -21.95
C LEU A 76 -3.16 7.87 -23.44
N PHE A 77 -2.22 8.73 -23.79
CA PHE A 77 -1.87 9.01 -25.18
C PHE A 77 -0.93 7.92 -25.67
#